data_AF-A0A7Y6MDB2-F1
#
_entry.id   AF-A0A7Y6MDB2-F1
#
_cell.length_a   1.000
_cell.length_b   1.000
_cell.length_c   1.000
_cell.angle_alpha   90.00
_cell.angle_beta   90.00
_cell.angle_gamma   90.00
#
_symmetry.space_group_name_H-M   'P 1'
#
loop_
_entity.id
_entity.type
_entity.pdbx_description
1 polymer ?
#
loop_
_entity_poly.entity_id
_entity_poly.type
_entity_poly.pdbx_seq_one_letter_code
_entity_poly.pdbx_strand_id
1 'polypeptide(L)'
;MRQAHAEDARTEARRVVSTLLGTERPTAEALVGDARAELGDERAGRCLDLALGAGLTRRSAELAAIAALLVGTRDLGAQWWGRPRGGKLPAPDEVLGTAVAIEPWTDLTALEMLAAWMADDAADALWGSPVAEVDLNSWQAEDRFDLPGGVRPGDRLVVHFDAGGRLDAVVTRRPDDELGSNLDFQSLRYSRPAEAQWSWGVAAGLGPHRLPGEDPDPYAREVDGDAAEILRDWAVRHGATLEQVGEPWRTVGEVVAAIERADWMWRSGEWFGWWRGASALVDDSAYLPFRLEELASG
;
A
#
# COMPACT_ATOMS: atom_id res chain seq x y z
N MET A 1 15.36 -18.47 -10.09
CA MET A 1 14.87 -17.35 -10.92
C MET A 1 13.86 -16.48 -10.17
N ARG A 2 12.85 -17.02 -9.47
CA ARG A 2 11.81 -16.22 -8.76
C ARG A 2 12.22 -15.59 -7.43
N GLN A 3 12.95 -16.30 -6.57
CA GLN A 3 13.56 -15.70 -5.36
C GLN A 3 14.48 -14.53 -5.71
N ALA A 4 15.25 -14.65 -6.80
CA ALA A 4 16.10 -13.58 -7.31
C ALA A 4 15.31 -12.30 -7.63
N HIS A 5 14.15 -12.40 -8.31
CA HIS A 5 13.32 -11.23 -8.61
C HIS A 5 12.68 -10.56 -7.37
N ALA A 6 12.33 -11.34 -6.33
CA ALA A 6 11.81 -10.79 -5.07
C ALA A 6 12.94 -10.12 -4.23
N GLU A 7 14.13 -10.70 -4.25
CA GLU A 7 15.35 -10.08 -3.69
C GLU A 7 15.71 -8.80 -4.45
N ASP A 8 15.56 -8.78 -5.77
CA ASP A 8 15.75 -7.59 -6.61
C ASP A 8 14.73 -6.49 -6.26
N ALA A 9 13.44 -6.83 -6.10
CA ALA A 9 12.40 -5.88 -5.73
C ALA A 9 12.61 -5.27 -4.33
N ARG A 10 13.00 -6.09 -3.33
CA ARG A 10 13.34 -5.59 -1.98
C ARG A 10 14.59 -4.73 -1.98
N THR A 11 15.59 -5.08 -2.79
CA THR A 11 16.81 -4.28 -2.94
C THR A 11 16.50 -2.94 -3.58
N GLU A 12 15.68 -2.93 -4.63
CA GLU A 12 15.25 -1.72 -5.29
C GLU A 12 14.37 -0.85 -4.38
N ALA A 13 13.42 -1.44 -3.66
CA ALA A 13 12.60 -0.73 -2.67
C ALA A 13 13.47 -0.06 -1.60
N ARG A 14 14.51 -0.73 -1.09
CA ARG A 14 15.47 -0.11 -0.14
C ARG A 14 16.24 1.04 -0.77
N ARG A 15 16.63 0.92 -2.05
CA ARG A 15 17.30 2.00 -2.79
C ARG A 15 16.39 3.22 -2.91
N VAL A 16 15.12 3.03 -3.28
CA VAL A 16 14.12 4.09 -3.40
C VAL A 16 13.84 4.72 -2.04
N VAL A 17 13.61 3.92 -1.00
CA VAL A 17 13.45 4.39 0.39
C VAL A 17 14.65 5.20 0.85
N SER A 18 15.87 4.73 0.63
CA SER A 18 17.08 5.48 0.98
C SER A 18 17.19 6.79 0.23
N THR A 19 16.72 6.85 -1.01
CA THR A 19 16.73 8.07 -1.83
C THR A 19 15.68 9.08 -1.38
N LEU A 20 14.47 8.62 -1.04
CA LEU A 20 13.32 9.48 -0.73
C LEU A 20 13.26 9.87 0.76
N LEU A 21 13.59 8.94 1.65
CA LEU A 21 13.50 9.10 3.10
C LEU A 21 14.87 9.30 3.75
N GLY A 22 15.98 9.04 3.04
CA GLY A 22 17.33 9.20 3.60
C GLY A 22 17.77 8.08 4.54
N THR A 23 17.05 6.95 4.58
CA THR A 23 17.37 5.80 5.44
C THR A 23 17.61 4.52 4.63
N GLU A 24 18.71 3.82 4.90
CA GLU A 24 19.00 2.52 4.29
C GLU A 24 18.16 1.38 4.89
N ARG A 25 17.66 1.57 6.12
CA ARG A 25 16.84 0.59 6.84
C ARG A 25 15.59 1.29 7.39
N PRO A 26 14.46 1.23 6.68
CA PRO A 26 13.22 1.82 7.18
C PRO A 26 12.81 1.13 8.48
N THR A 27 12.66 1.93 9.53
CA THR A 27 12.04 1.49 10.78
C THR A 27 10.87 2.41 11.08
N ALA A 28 9.88 1.91 11.81
CA ALA A 28 8.72 2.72 12.19
C ALA A 28 9.15 3.92 13.07
N GLU A 29 10.10 3.71 13.99
CA GLU A 29 10.64 4.78 14.84
C GLU A 29 11.30 5.91 14.02
N ALA A 30 12.18 5.55 13.07
CA ALA A 30 12.82 6.55 12.21
C ALA A 30 11.80 7.31 11.36
N LEU A 31 10.84 6.59 10.76
CA LEU A 31 9.78 7.20 9.96
C LEU A 31 8.94 8.19 10.79
N VAL A 32 8.54 7.82 12.01
CA VAL A 32 7.77 8.70 12.90
C VAL A 32 8.60 9.93 13.31
N GLY A 33 9.90 9.74 13.57
CA GLY A 33 10.83 10.83 13.85
C GLY A 33 10.91 11.83 12.70
N ASP A 34 11.11 11.33 11.47
CA ASP A 34 11.17 12.16 10.27
C ASP A 34 9.83 12.83 9.97
N ALA A 35 8.72 12.14 10.23
CA ALA A 35 7.38 12.70 10.06
C ALA A 35 7.12 13.87 11.02
N ARG A 36 7.58 13.80 12.28
CA ARG A 36 7.49 14.95 13.21
C ARG A 36 8.24 16.17 12.69
N ALA A 37 9.44 15.96 12.15
CA ALA A 37 10.25 17.05 11.61
C ALA A 37 9.61 17.71 10.39
N GLU A 38 8.97 16.93 9.51
CA GLU A 38 8.42 17.42 8.24
C GLU A 38 6.96 17.90 8.34
N LEU A 39 6.09 17.10 8.95
CA LEU A 39 4.64 17.40 9.03
C LEU A 39 4.31 18.33 10.19
N GLY A 40 5.20 18.42 11.19
CA GLY A 40 4.98 19.05 12.48
C GLY A 40 4.36 18.08 13.51
N ASP A 41 4.56 18.39 14.79
CA ASP A 41 4.20 17.51 15.92
C ASP A 41 2.72 17.11 15.94
N GLU A 42 1.81 18.04 15.63
CA GLU A 42 0.37 17.78 15.67
C GLU A 42 -0.05 16.74 14.62
N ARG A 43 0.33 16.95 13.35
CA ARG A 43 -0.01 16.03 12.25
C ARG A 43 0.66 14.68 12.43
N ALA A 44 1.96 14.68 12.74
CA ALA A 44 2.70 13.45 12.98
C ALA A 44 2.13 12.68 14.19
N GLY A 45 1.70 13.37 15.24
CA GLY A 45 0.99 12.78 16.37
C GLY A 45 -0.32 12.10 15.95
N ARG A 46 -1.14 12.78 15.13
CA ARG A 46 -2.38 12.19 14.62
C ARG A 46 -2.15 10.99 13.71
N CYS A 47 -1.16 11.06 12.82
CA CYS A 47 -0.77 9.91 12.01
C CYS A 47 -0.34 8.72 12.87
N LEU A 48 0.43 8.98 13.93
CA LEU A 48 0.85 7.94 14.88
C LEU A 48 -0.33 7.35 15.64
N ASP A 49 -1.27 8.18 16.13
CA ASP A 49 -2.48 7.72 16.82
C ASP A 49 -3.29 6.76 15.93
N LEU A 50 -3.44 7.08 14.64
CA LEU A 50 -4.13 6.23 13.67
C LEU A 50 -3.40 4.91 13.43
N ALA A 51 -2.08 4.94 13.26
CA ALA A 51 -1.27 3.74 13.09
C ALA A 51 -1.26 2.84 14.35
N LEU A 52 -1.36 3.43 15.55
CA LEU A 52 -1.52 2.72 16.81
C LEU A 52 -2.91 2.07 16.93
N GLY A 53 -3.96 2.75 16.45
CA GLY A 53 -5.33 2.25 16.46
C GLY A 53 -5.65 1.19 15.40
N ALA A 54 -4.80 1.04 14.38
CA ALA A 54 -4.95 0.02 13.36
C ALA A 54 -4.59 -1.39 13.88
N GLY A 55 -5.21 -2.41 13.28
CA GLY A 55 -4.81 -3.80 13.49
C GLY A 55 -3.32 -4.01 13.19
N LEU A 56 -2.67 -4.92 13.92
CA LEU A 56 -1.24 -5.18 13.79
C LEU A 56 -0.87 -5.68 12.39
N THR A 57 -1.79 -6.39 11.71
CA THR A 57 -1.58 -6.79 10.30
C THR A 57 -1.73 -5.65 9.29
N ARG A 58 -2.41 -4.55 9.67
CA ARG A 58 -2.60 -3.36 8.83
C ARG A 58 -1.52 -2.30 9.06
N ARG A 59 -0.78 -2.38 10.16
CA ARG A 59 0.23 -1.39 10.55
C ARG A 59 1.28 -1.07 9.49
N SER A 60 1.69 -2.07 8.70
CA SER A 60 2.62 -1.84 7.58
C SER A 60 2.03 -0.90 6.52
N ALA A 61 0.73 -1.03 6.21
CA ALA A 61 0.04 -0.15 5.28
C ALA A 61 -0.12 1.28 5.84
N GLU A 62 -0.43 1.43 7.13
CA GLU A 62 -0.49 2.74 7.80
C GLU A 62 0.86 3.47 7.75
N LEU A 63 1.94 2.76 8.05
CA LEU A 63 3.29 3.33 8.01
C LEU A 63 3.73 3.64 6.58
N ALA A 64 3.38 2.80 5.60
CA ALA A 64 3.59 3.11 4.19
C ALA A 64 2.85 4.40 3.77
N ALA A 65 1.62 4.58 4.23
CA ALA A 65 0.86 5.81 3.99
C ALA A 65 1.54 7.03 4.64
N ILE A 66 2.06 6.90 5.87
CA ILE A 66 2.86 7.97 6.52
C ILE A 66 4.11 8.31 5.70
N ALA A 67 4.79 7.32 5.10
CA ALA A 67 5.93 7.56 4.22
C ALA A 67 5.53 8.38 2.97
N ALA A 68 4.40 8.06 2.34
CA ALA A 68 3.83 8.87 1.26
C ALA A 68 3.56 10.31 1.71
N LEU A 69 2.89 10.47 2.86
CA LEU A 69 2.50 11.78 3.39
C LEU A 69 3.72 12.66 3.70
N LEU A 70 4.78 12.06 4.22
CA LEU A 70 6.05 12.74 4.45
C LEU A 70 6.69 13.21 3.15
N VAL A 71 6.83 12.33 2.15
CA VAL A 71 7.46 12.69 0.88
C VAL A 71 6.63 13.70 0.10
N GLY A 72 5.30 13.53 0.06
CA GLY A 72 4.46 14.48 -0.66
C GLY A 72 4.29 15.81 0.07
N THR A 73 4.45 15.88 1.39
CA THR A 73 4.55 17.17 2.10
C THR A 73 5.81 17.93 1.68
N ARG A 74 6.94 17.24 1.47
CA ARG A 74 8.17 17.85 0.92
C ARG A 74 7.97 18.36 -0.50
N ASP A 75 7.27 17.60 -1.34
CA ASP A 75 7.11 17.91 -2.75
C ASP A 75 6.04 18.99 -3.02
N LEU A 76 4.90 18.95 -2.31
CA LEU A 76 3.75 19.85 -2.51
C LEU A 76 3.72 21.02 -1.52
N GLY A 77 4.51 20.95 -0.45
CA GLY A 77 4.57 21.93 0.63
C GLY A 77 3.45 21.81 1.67
N ALA A 78 3.71 22.32 2.87
CA ALA A 78 2.80 22.24 4.02
C ALA A 78 1.40 22.86 3.77
N GLN A 79 1.27 23.79 2.83
CA GLN A 79 -0.01 24.39 2.42
C GLN A 79 -0.99 23.38 1.82
N TRP A 80 -0.49 22.23 1.32
CA TRP A 80 -1.34 21.17 0.77
C TRP A 80 -2.38 20.70 1.80
N TRP A 81 -1.98 20.58 3.07
CA TRP A 81 -2.81 20.08 4.15
C TRP A 81 -4.07 20.92 4.43
N GLY A 82 -3.98 22.24 4.22
CA GLY A 82 -5.09 23.17 4.38
C GLY A 82 -5.84 23.47 3.08
N ARG A 83 -5.46 22.85 1.95
CA ARG A 83 -6.01 23.18 0.64
C ARG A 83 -7.42 22.59 0.47
N PRO A 84 -8.44 23.40 0.11
CA PRO A 84 -9.73 22.86 -0.28
C PRO A 84 -9.61 22.04 -1.56
N ARG A 85 -10.15 20.81 -1.58
CA ARG A 85 -10.08 19.90 -2.74
C ARG A 85 -11.23 20.09 -3.74
N GLY A 86 -12.12 21.04 -3.48
CA GLY A 86 -13.31 21.30 -4.30
C GLY A 86 -14.44 20.30 -4.05
N GLY A 87 -15.63 20.58 -4.58
CA GLY A 87 -16.82 19.76 -4.33
C GLY A 87 -17.22 19.75 -2.86
N LYS A 88 -17.61 18.56 -2.36
CA LYS A 88 -17.94 18.32 -0.94
C LYS A 88 -16.78 17.71 -0.14
N LEU A 89 -15.59 17.64 -0.73
CA LEU A 89 -14.43 17.03 -0.07
C LEU A 89 -13.79 18.04 0.91
N PRO A 90 -13.58 17.64 2.18
CA PRO A 90 -12.93 18.49 3.17
C PRO A 90 -11.43 18.65 2.88
N ALA A 91 -10.79 19.57 3.62
CA ALA A 91 -9.35 19.71 3.56
C ALA A 91 -8.64 18.47 4.18
N PRO A 92 -7.42 18.13 3.74
CA PRO A 92 -6.67 17.00 4.31
C PRO A 92 -6.51 17.04 5.84
N ASP A 93 -6.30 18.21 6.44
CA ASP A 93 -6.22 18.36 7.90
C ASP A 93 -7.53 17.95 8.61
N GLU A 94 -8.69 18.21 7.99
CA GLU A 94 -9.99 17.82 8.54
C GLU A 94 -10.21 16.31 8.45
N VAL A 95 -9.78 15.67 7.36
CA VAL A 95 -9.79 14.21 7.24
C VAL A 95 -8.89 13.59 8.30
N LEU A 96 -7.65 14.09 8.45
CA LEU A 96 -6.71 13.58 9.45
C LEU A 96 -7.27 13.73 10.87
N GLY A 97 -7.94 14.84 11.17
CA GLY A 97 -8.55 15.10 12.48
C GLY A 97 -9.80 14.26 12.77
N THR A 98 -10.62 13.97 11.75
CA THR A 98 -11.85 13.18 11.92
C THR A 98 -11.62 11.67 11.83
N ALA A 99 -10.53 11.24 11.19
CA ALA A 99 -10.19 9.84 10.94
C ALA A 99 -11.23 9.08 10.11
N VAL A 100 -12.04 9.80 9.32
CA VAL A 100 -13.10 9.19 8.49
C VAL A 100 -12.64 9.14 7.04
N ALA A 101 -12.59 7.93 6.47
CA ALA A 101 -12.47 7.76 5.04
C ALA A 101 -13.78 8.19 4.36
N ILE A 102 -13.67 8.90 3.23
CA ILE A 102 -14.78 9.56 2.56
C ILE A 102 -15.03 8.86 1.22
N GLU A 103 -16.30 8.72 0.83
CA GLU A 103 -16.67 8.16 -0.47
C GLU A 103 -15.94 8.85 -1.64
N PRO A 104 -15.51 8.09 -2.68
CA PRO A 104 -15.72 6.65 -2.88
C PRO A 104 -14.69 5.73 -2.18
N TRP A 105 -13.74 6.25 -1.40
CA TRP A 105 -12.63 5.46 -0.82
C TRP A 105 -12.94 4.80 0.53
N THR A 106 -14.16 4.32 0.75
CA THR A 106 -14.57 3.75 2.05
C THR A 106 -13.81 2.48 2.44
N ASP A 107 -13.18 1.83 1.47
CA ASP A 107 -12.37 0.62 1.68
C ASP A 107 -10.94 0.93 2.18
N LEU A 108 -10.53 2.21 2.12
CA LEU A 108 -9.23 2.68 2.61
C LEU A 108 -9.35 3.22 4.03
N THR A 109 -8.26 3.18 4.78
CA THR A 109 -8.13 4.00 5.99
C THR A 109 -7.98 5.48 5.64
N ALA A 110 -8.16 6.36 6.64
CA ALA A 110 -7.96 7.79 6.44
C ALA A 110 -6.53 8.11 5.98
N LEU A 111 -5.52 7.40 6.48
CA LEU A 111 -4.12 7.60 6.07
C LEU A 111 -3.88 7.14 4.63
N GLU A 112 -4.37 5.97 4.24
CA GLU A 112 -4.25 5.48 2.85
C GLU A 112 -4.96 6.40 1.85
N MET A 113 -6.15 6.89 2.21
CA MET A 113 -6.88 7.85 1.37
C MET A 113 -6.10 9.16 1.20
N LEU A 114 -5.56 9.70 2.30
CA LEU A 114 -4.74 10.92 2.26
C LEU A 114 -3.45 10.72 1.45
N ALA A 115 -2.79 9.57 1.60
CA ALA A 115 -1.61 9.21 0.81
C ALA A 115 -1.94 9.14 -0.68
N ALA A 116 -3.08 8.53 -1.06
CA ALA A 116 -3.53 8.46 -2.44
C ALA A 116 -3.82 9.85 -3.03
N TRP A 117 -4.55 10.70 -2.29
CA TRP A 117 -4.81 12.08 -2.70
C TRP A 117 -3.53 12.89 -2.92
N MET A 118 -2.56 12.74 -2.01
CA MET A 118 -1.28 13.43 -2.11
C MET A 118 -0.46 12.91 -3.30
N ALA A 119 -0.47 11.61 -3.54
CA ALA A 119 0.21 11.00 -4.67
C ALA A 119 -0.36 11.47 -6.02
N ASP A 120 -1.70 11.58 -6.13
CA ASP A 120 -2.35 12.10 -7.32
C ASP A 120 -2.07 13.59 -7.55
N ASP A 121 -2.15 14.42 -6.51
CA ASP A 121 -1.83 15.84 -6.63
C ASP A 121 -0.36 16.06 -7.04
N ALA A 122 0.55 15.23 -6.54
CA ALA A 122 1.96 15.26 -6.95
C ALA A 122 2.16 14.82 -8.41
N ALA A 123 1.43 13.78 -8.85
CA ALA A 123 1.45 13.36 -10.24
C ALA A 123 0.90 14.44 -11.17
N ASP A 124 -0.22 15.07 -10.80
CA ASP A 124 -0.85 16.15 -11.57
C ASP A 124 0.04 17.38 -11.66
N ALA A 125 0.76 17.73 -10.59
CA ALA A 125 1.72 18.83 -10.59
C ALA A 125 2.91 18.58 -11.55
N LEU A 126 3.33 17.32 -11.71
CA LEU A 126 4.48 16.94 -12.54
C LEU A 126 4.12 16.71 -14.01
N TRP A 127 2.97 16.07 -14.26
CA TRP A 127 2.62 15.55 -15.58
C TRP A 127 1.31 16.10 -16.13
N GLY A 128 0.63 16.97 -15.38
CA GLY A 128 -0.70 17.47 -15.70
C GLY A 128 -1.80 16.48 -15.31
N SER A 129 -3.03 16.99 -15.26
CA SER A 129 -4.19 16.17 -14.92
C SER A 129 -4.46 15.13 -16.02
N PRO A 130 -4.79 13.89 -15.64
CA PRO A 130 -5.04 12.82 -16.58
C PRO A 130 -6.32 13.10 -17.40
N VAL A 131 -6.31 12.68 -18.67
CA VAL A 131 -7.50 12.77 -19.52
C VAL A 131 -8.52 11.66 -19.25
N ALA A 132 -8.07 10.56 -18.65
CA ALA A 132 -8.87 9.38 -18.33
C ALA A 132 -8.18 8.50 -17.28
N GLU A 133 -8.93 7.53 -16.76
CA GLU A 133 -8.45 6.42 -15.93
C GLU A 133 -8.47 5.13 -16.75
N VAL A 134 -7.44 4.29 -16.60
CA VAL A 134 -7.32 3.00 -17.28
C VAL A 134 -6.93 1.88 -16.32
N ASP A 135 -7.62 0.74 -16.41
CA ASP A 135 -7.27 -0.47 -15.66
C ASP A 135 -6.21 -1.29 -16.40
N LEU A 136 -5.05 -1.49 -15.75
CA LEU A 136 -3.91 -2.26 -16.27
C LEU A 136 -3.99 -3.76 -15.99
N ASN A 137 -5.04 -4.24 -15.31
CA ASN A 137 -5.29 -5.68 -15.21
C ASN A 137 -5.80 -6.26 -16.55
N SER A 138 -6.15 -5.41 -17.51
CA SER A 138 -6.42 -5.81 -18.89
C SER A 138 -5.15 -5.76 -19.74
N TRP A 139 -4.93 -6.81 -20.52
CA TRP A 139 -3.87 -6.91 -21.52
C TRP A 139 -4.18 -6.15 -22.82
N GLN A 140 -5.37 -5.54 -22.92
CA GLN A 140 -5.75 -4.71 -24.06
C GLN A 140 -5.12 -3.31 -23.94
N ALA A 141 -4.27 -2.96 -24.91
CA ALA A 141 -3.61 -1.66 -24.97
C ALA A 141 -4.39 -0.60 -25.76
N GLU A 142 -5.38 -1.01 -26.55
CA GLU A 142 -6.06 -0.16 -27.53
C GLU A 142 -7.39 0.35 -27.00
N ASP A 143 -7.67 1.65 -27.23
CA ASP A 143 -8.98 2.29 -27.11
C ASP A 143 -9.66 2.09 -25.75
N ARG A 144 -8.88 2.33 -24.68
CA ARG A 144 -9.29 2.12 -23.29
C ARG A 144 -10.13 3.26 -22.70
N PHE A 145 -10.23 4.38 -23.40
CA PHE A 145 -10.97 5.56 -23.00
C PHE A 145 -11.37 6.38 -24.24
N ASP A 146 -12.39 7.21 -24.07
CA ASP A 146 -12.83 8.12 -25.13
C ASP A 146 -11.82 9.26 -25.33
N LEU A 147 -11.40 9.46 -26.58
CA LEU A 147 -10.47 10.53 -26.91
C LEU A 147 -11.10 11.92 -26.68
N PRO A 148 -10.40 12.85 -26.01
CA PRO A 148 -10.82 14.23 -25.92
C PRO A 148 -10.98 14.88 -27.31
N GLY A 149 -11.87 15.86 -27.43
CA GLY A 149 -12.04 16.61 -28.66
C GLY A 149 -10.77 17.37 -29.08
N GLY A 150 -10.47 17.38 -30.38
CA GLY A 150 -9.37 18.18 -30.95
C GLY A 150 -7.99 17.53 -30.94
N VAL A 151 -7.86 16.29 -30.45
CA VAL A 151 -6.62 15.51 -30.52
C VAL A 151 -6.26 15.12 -31.95
N ARG A 152 -4.97 14.87 -32.18
CA ARG A 152 -4.39 14.53 -33.49
C ARG A 152 -3.57 13.25 -33.39
N PRO A 153 -3.42 12.48 -34.49
CA PRO A 153 -2.47 11.37 -34.52
C PRO A 153 -1.07 11.80 -34.09
N GLY A 154 -0.48 11.03 -33.17
CA GLY A 154 0.83 11.28 -32.57
C GLY A 154 0.79 12.06 -31.25
N ASP A 155 -0.35 12.66 -30.87
CA ASP A 155 -0.49 13.32 -29.57
C ASP A 155 -0.30 12.29 -28.44
N ARG A 156 0.35 12.72 -27.35
CA ARG A 156 0.54 11.93 -26.13
C ARG A 156 -0.39 12.48 -25.05
N LEU A 157 -1.30 11.63 -24.58
CA LEU A 157 -2.27 11.97 -23.55
C LEU A 157 -1.87 11.26 -22.26
N VAL A 158 -1.85 11.98 -21.14
CA VAL A 158 -1.56 11.38 -19.84
C VAL A 158 -2.83 10.73 -19.30
N VAL A 159 -2.74 9.47 -18.86
CA VAL A 159 -3.83 8.75 -18.19
C VAL A 159 -3.40 8.28 -16.80
N HIS A 160 -4.36 8.16 -15.90
CA HIS A 160 -4.21 7.60 -14.56
C HIS A 160 -4.44 6.09 -14.61
N PHE A 161 -3.71 5.32 -13.80
CA PHE A 161 -4.02 3.89 -13.62
C PHE A 161 -4.03 3.39 -12.18
N ASP A 162 -3.47 4.15 -11.25
CA ASP A 162 -3.45 3.92 -9.81
C ASP A 162 -3.10 5.25 -9.12
N ALA A 163 -3.23 5.33 -7.79
CA ALA A 163 -2.90 6.51 -7.01
C ALA A 163 -1.48 7.01 -7.31
N GLY A 164 -1.37 8.22 -7.87
CA GLY A 164 -0.09 8.79 -8.30
C GLY A 164 0.60 8.10 -9.49
N GLY A 165 0.02 7.05 -10.05
CA GLY A 165 0.48 6.35 -11.25
C GLY A 165 -0.01 7.03 -12.53
N ARG A 166 0.90 7.27 -13.48
CA ARG A 166 0.58 7.81 -14.81
C ARG A 166 1.24 6.99 -15.92
N LEU A 167 0.61 6.95 -17.07
CA LEU A 167 1.21 6.48 -18.32
C LEU A 167 0.68 7.32 -19.48
N ASP A 168 1.40 7.30 -20.60
CA ASP A 168 0.99 8.01 -21.80
C ASP A 168 0.19 7.09 -22.73
N ALA A 169 -0.89 7.61 -23.29
CA ALA A 169 -1.60 7.01 -24.39
C ALA A 169 -1.30 7.80 -25.67
N VAL A 170 -0.81 7.11 -26.70
CA VAL A 170 -0.50 7.72 -28.00
C VAL A 170 -1.73 7.65 -28.88
N VAL A 171 -2.17 8.81 -29.37
CA VAL A 171 -3.27 8.89 -30.33
C VAL A 171 -2.81 8.34 -31.67
N THR A 172 -3.56 7.39 -32.23
CA THR A 172 -3.24 6.75 -33.50
C THR A 172 -4.44 6.81 -34.44
N ARG A 173 -4.16 6.67 -35.73
CA ARG A 173 -5.20 6.54 -36.75
C ARG A 173 -5.37 5.06 -37.07
N ARG A 174 -6.61 4.57 -36.97
CA ARG A 174 -7.00 3.20 -37.27
C ARG A 174 -7.15 3.00 -38.79
N PRO A 175 -7.23 1.76 -39.28
CA PRO A 175 -7.33 1.47 -40.72
C PRO A 175 -8.58 2.03 -41.42
N ASP A 176 -9.63 2.31 -40.67
CA ASP A 176 -10.90 2.91 -41.11
C ASP A 176 -10.90 4.46 -41.05
N ASP A 177 -9.73 5.08 -40.82
CA ASP A 177 -9.51 6.53 -40.67
C ASP A 177 -10.10 7.13 -39.37
N GLU A 178 -10.64 6.29 -38.47
CA GLU A 178 -11.03 6.71 -37.12
C GLU A 178 -9.79 6.93 -36.22
N LEU A 179 -9.95 7.78 -35.20
CA LEU A 179 -8.91 8.00 -34.19
C LEU A 179 -9.10 7.04 -33.02
N GLY A 180 -7.99 6.47 -32.57
CA GLY A 180 -7.92 5.64 -31.36
C GLY A 180 -6.71 6.00 -30.49
N SER A 181 -6.53 5.29 -29.38
CA SER A 181 -5.39 5.41 -28.48
C SER A 181 -4.70 4.07 -28.26
N ASN A 182 -3.37 4.10 -28.09
CA ASN A 182 -2.60 2.94 -27.64
C ASN A 182 -1.83 3.31 -26.37
N LEU A 183 -1.96 2.52 -25.32
CA LEU A 183 -1.20 2.71 -24.08
C LEU A 183 0.30 2.45 -24.33
N ASP A 184 1.15 3.38 -23.92
CA ASP A 184 2.60 3.27 -23.94
C ASP A 184 3.10 2.77 -22.58
N PHE A 185 3.17 1.45 -22.41
CA PHE A 185 3.63 0.82 -21.18
C PHE A 185 5.08 1.17 -20.81
N GLN A 186 5.90 1.66 -21.76
CA GLN A 186 7.27 2.11 -21.45
C GLN A 186 7.30 3.46 -20.74
N SER A 187 6.19 4.19 -20.75
CA SER A 187 6.04 5.50 -20.09
C SER A 187 5.43 5.42 -18.69
N LEU A 188 5.23 4.20 -18.17
CA LEU A 188 4.68 3.96 -16.83
C LEU A 188 5.58 4.60 -15.77
N ARG A 189 4.98 5.41 -14.91
CA ARG A 189 5.68 6.18 -13.88
C ARG A 189 4.77 6.41 -12.67
N TYR A 190 5.39 6.56 -11.51
CA TYR A 190 4.71 6.86 -10.24
C TYR A 190 5.25 8.15 -9.64
N SER A 191 4.36 8.96 -9.06
CA SER A 191 4.80 10.12 -8.30
C SER A 191 5.62 9.68 -7.09
N ARG A 192 6.52 10.55 -6.63
CA ARG A 192 7.42 10.24 -5.51
C ARG A 192 6.68 9.82 -4.22
N PRO A 193 5.51 10.39 -3.86
CA PRO A 193 4.73 9.89 -2.71
C PRO A 193 4.25 8.46 -2.91
N ALA A 194 3.72 8.11 -4.08
CA ALA A 194 3.36 6.73 -4.40
C ALA A 194 4.59 5.82 -4.33
N GLU A 195 5.74 6.27 -4.85
CA GLU A 195 7.01 5.57 -4.76
C GLU A 195 7.44 5.29 -3.32
N ALA A 196 7.31 6.28 -2.44
CA ALA A 196 7.61 6.15 -1.03
C ALA A 196 6.70 5.13 -0.33
N GLN A 197 5.39 5.16 -0.62
CA GLN A 197 4.42 4.24 -0.02
C GLN A 197 4.74 2.79 -0.37
N TRP A 198 4.80 2.45 -1.67
CA TRP A 198 5.04 1.06 -2.07
C TRP A 198 6.44 0.59 -1.65
N SER A 199 7.45 1.45 -1.80
CA SER A 199 8.83 1.08 -1.46
C SER A 199 9.01 0.85 0.03
N TRP A 200 8.35 1.66 0.88
CA TRP A 200 8.40 1.44 2.32
C TRP A 200 7.75 0.11 2.69
N GLY A 201 6.56 -0.18 2.19
CA GLY A 201 5.86 -1.45 2.45
C GLY A 201 6.67 -2.69 2.03
N VAL A 202 7.33 -2.63 0.87
CA VAL A 202 8.18 -3.72 0.37
C VAL A 202 9.49 -3.84 1.15
N ALA A 203 10.13 -2.72 1.48
CA ALA A 203 11.43 -2.72 2.14
C ALA A 203 11.34 -3.05 3.64
N ALA A 204 10.30 -2.56 4.33
CA ALA A 204 10.07 -2.76 5.75
C ALA A 204 9.32 -4.08 6.04
N GLY A 205 8.61 -4.63 5.06
CA GLY A 205 7.85 -5.87 5.21
C GLY A 205 6.60 -5.71 6.06
N LEU A 206 6.01 -6.84 6.48
CA LEU A 206 4.76 -6.82 7.24
C LEU A 206 4.98 -6.43 8.71
N GLY A 207 6.19 -6.65 9.24
CA GLY A 207 6.56 -6.32 10.60
C GLY A 207 7.44 -7.41 11.24
N PRO A 208 7.65 -7.35 12.56
CA PRO A 208 6.97 -6.49 13.54
C PRO A 208 7.37 -5.00 13.44
N HIS A 209 6.38 -4.11 13.52
CA HIS A 209 6.55 -2.65 13.48
C HIS A 209 6.18 -2.04 14.83
N ARG A 210 7.13 -2.00 15.76
CA ARG A 210 6.93 -1.36 17.08
C ARG A 210 6.82 0.15 16.93
N LEU A 211 5.81 0.74 17.55
CA LEU A 211 5.56 2.17 17.53
C LEU A 211 5.96 2.83 18.86
N PRO A 212 6.38 4.11 18.85
CA PRO A 212 6.67 4.83 20.08
C PRO A 212 5.47 4.87 21.03
N GLY A 213 5.68 4.54 22.30
CA GLY A 213 4.66 4.56 23.35
C GLY A 213 3.96 3.22 23.62
N GLU A 214 4.31 2.16 22.89
CA GLU A 214 3.78 0.81 23.14
C GLU A 214 4.50 0.12 24.30
N ASP A 215 3.81 -0.02 25.42
CA ASP A 215 4.23 -0.81 26.58
C ASP A 215 2.99 -1.45 27.23
N PRO A 216 2.85 -2.80 27.23
CA PRO A 216 3.81 -3.80 26.73
C PRO A 216 3.88 -3.90 25.19
N ASP A 217 4.95 -4.55 24.67
CA ASP A 217 5.13 -4.82 23.23
C ASP A 217 3.97 -5.69 22.69
N PRO A 218 3.15 -5.18 21.74
CA PRO A 218 2.01 -5.93 21.22
C PRO A 218 2.42 -7.18 20.43
N TYR A 219 3.64 -7.21 19.88
CA TYR A 219 4.15 -8.37 19.15
C TYR A 219 4.66 -9.48 20.08
N ALA A 220 4.89 -9.18 21.37
CA ALA A 220 5.25 -10.17 22.38
C ALA A 220 4.02 -10.84 23.01
N ARG A 221 2.80 -10.39 22.67
CA ARG A 221 1.55 -11.01 23.13
C ARG A 221 1.47 -12.47 22.70
N GLU A 222 1.08 -13.34 23.63
CA GLU A 222 0.85 -14.75 23.35
C GLU A 222 -0.38 -14.93 22.46
N VAL A 223 -0.29 -15.88 21.53
CA VAL A 223 -1.41 -16.29 20.66
C VAL A 223 -2.05 -17.57 21.17
N ASP A 224 -3.29 -17.83 20.77
CA ASP A 224 -3.93 -19.13 20.98
C ASP A 224 -3.10 -20.24 20.30
N GLY A 225 -2.57 -21.15 21.11
CA GLY A 225 -1.66 -22.20 20.65
C GLY A 225 -2.33 -23.22 19.72
N ASP A 226 -3.60 -23.57 19.98
CA ASP A 226 -4.33 -24.53 19.16
C ASP A 226 -4.64 -23.93 17.79
N ALA A 227 -5.08 -22.66 17.77
CA ALA A 227 -5.31 -21.93 16.52
C ALA A 227 -4.00 -21.75 15.72
N ALA A 228 -2.90 -21.43 16.40
CA ALA A 228 -1.58 -21.30 15.79
C ALA A 228 -1.10 -22.64 15.17
N GLU A 229 -1.28 -23.76 15.87
CA GLU A 229 -0.93 -25.09 15.37
C GLU A 229 -1.78 -25.45 14.14
N ILE A 230 -3.09 -25.24 14.19
CA ILE A 230 -4.00 -25.50 13.04
C ILE A 230 -3.55 -24.72 11.80
N LEU A 231 -3.29 -23.41 11.94
CA LEU A 231 -2.89 -22.54 10.83
C LEU A 231 -1.51 -22.91 10.28
N ARG A 232 -0.56 -23.25 11.16
CA ARG A 232 0.78 -23.67 10.77
C ARG A 232 0.76 -25.00 10.03
N ASP A 233 0.04 -25.99 10.55
CA ASP A 233 -0.09 -27.31 9.94
C ASP A 233 -0.86 -27.25 8.62
N TRP A 234 -1.87 -26.39 8.53
CA TRP A 234 -2.52 -26.10 7.26
C TRP A 234 -1.50 -25.58 6.23
N ALA A 235 -0.69 -24.58 6.59
CA ALA A 235 0.30 -24.00 5.66
C ALA A 235 1.32 -25.04 5.17
N VAL A 236 1.81 -25.91 6.06
CA VAL A 236 2.73 -27.01 5.70
C VAL A 236 2.06 -28.01 4.76
N ARG A 237 0.83 -28.44 5.06
CA ARG A 237 0.06 -29.34 4.18
C ARG A 237 -0.18 -28.76 2.79
N HIS A 238 -0.28 -27.44 2.67
CA HIS A 238 -0.50 -26.72 1.42
C HIS A 238 0.81 -26.21 0.78
N GLY A 239 1.94 -26.78 1.16
CA GLY A 239 3.21 -26.63 0.45
C GLY A 239 4.09 -25.46 0.90
N ALA A 240 3.89 -24.90 2.11
CA ALA A 240 4.94 -24.11 2.74
C ALA A 240 6.01 -25.02 3.36
N THR A 241 7.26 -24.60 3.25
CA THR A 241 8.39 -25.29 3.92
C THR A 241 8.43 -24.93 5.40
N LEU A 242 9.09 -25.77 6.21
CA LEU A 242 9.35 -25.46 7.62
C LEU A 242 10.14 -24.17 7.82
N GLU A 243 10.98 -23.80 6.86
CA GLU A 243 11.69 -22.52 6.88
C GLU A 243 10.74 -21.32 6.69
N GLN A 244 9.73 -21.47 5.82
CA GLN A 244 8.73 -20.43 5.57
C GLN A 244 7.82 -20.23 6.78
N VAL A 245 7.28 -21.32 7.34
CA VAL A 245 6.41 -21.22 8.52
C VAL A 245 7.18 -20.97 9.82
N GLY A 246 8.43 -21.45 9.93
CA GLY A 246 9.25 -21.35 11.13
C GLY A 246 8.91 -22.34 12.24
N GLU A 247 9.50 -22.10 13.41
CA GLU A 247 9.20 -22.80 14.67
C GLU A 247 7.72 -22.64 15.06
N PRO A 248 7.20 -23.43 16.03
CA PRO A 248 5.86 -23.23 16.55
C PRO A 248 5.63 -21.80 17.03
N TRP A 249 4.53 -21.18 16.57
CA TRP A 249 4.22 -19.79 16.90
C TRP A 249 3.65 -19.69 18.30
N ARG A 250 4.28 -18.88 19.15
CA ARG A 250 3.84 -18.60 20.51
C ARG A 250 3.41 -17.15 20.68
N THR A 251 3.91 -16.26 19.83
CA THR A 251 3.70 -14.82 19.90
C THR A 251 3.14 -14.28 18.59
N VAL A 252 2.46 -13.13 18.69
CA VAL A 252 1.94 -12.40 17.53
C VAL A 252 3.05 -12.09 16.51
N GLY A 253 4.22 -11.67 16.98
CA GLY A 253 5.37 -11.36 16.12
C GLY A 253 5.85 -12.56 15.29
N GLU A 254 5.78 -13.77 15.83
CA GLU A 254 6.13 -14.99 15.09
C GLU A 254 5.13 -15.30 13.98
N VAL A 255 3.83 -15.10 14.24
CA VAL A 255 2.77 -15.26 13.23
C VAL A 255 2.95 -14.22 12.11
N VAL A 256 3.21 -12.96 12.44
CA VAL A 256 3.48 -11.88 11.45
C VAL A 256 4.68 -12.22 10.57
N ALA A 257 5.79 -12.68 11.18
CA ALA A 257 6.97 -13.10 10.43
C ALA A 257 6.69 -14.30 9.51
N ALA A 258 5.83 -15.23 9.94
CA ALA A 258 5.41 -16.37 9.12
C ALA A 258 4.53 -15.94 7.94
N ILE A 259 3.59 -15.01 8.13
CA ILE A 259 2.76 -14.44 7.06
C ILE A 259 3.64 -13.84 5.96
N GLU A 260 4.66 -13.06 6.35
CA GLU A 260 5.59 -12.46 5.39
C GLU A 260 6.40 -13.52 4.63
N ARG A 261 7.00 -14.48 5.34
CA ARG A 261 7.82 -15.54 4.72
C ARG A 261 7.03 -16.51 3.84
N ALA A 262 5.74 -16.72 4.15
CA ALA A 262 4.89 -17.61 3.38
C ALA A 262 4.62 -17.08 1.97
N ASP A 263 4.68 -15.76 1.77
CA ASP A 263 4.49 -15.08 0.49
C ASP A 263 3.17 -15.49 -0.19
N TRP A 264 2.10 -15.45 0.60
CA TRP A 264 0.81 -16.06 0.31
C TRP A 264 0.13 -15.50 -0.96
N MET A 265 0.37 -14.22 -1.31
CA MET A 265 -0.24 -13.54 -2.46
C MET A 265 0.13 -14.18 -3.80
N TRP A 266 1.23 -14.92 -3.86
CA TRP A 266 1.71 -15.58 -5.08
C TRP A 266 1.38 -17.08 -5.12
N ARG A 267 0.49 -17.53 -4.23
CA ARG A 267 0.03 -18.92 -4.13
C ARG A 267 -1.40 -19.07 -4.65
N SER A 268 -2.03 -20.23 -4.42
CA SER A 268 -3.42 -20.47 -4.82
C SER A 268 -4.39 -19.58 -4.03
N GLY A 269 -5.61 -19.38 -4.54
CA GLY A 269 -6.62 -18.56 -3.88
C GLY A 269 -7.01 -19.02 -2.46
N GLU A 270 -6.77 -20.29 -2.12
CA GLU A 270 -7.00 -20.84 -0.77
C GLU A 270 -6.09 -20.19 0.28
N TRP A 271 -4.90 -19.73 -0.12
CA TRP A 271 -3.97 -19.02 0.76
C TRP A 271 -4.50 -17.67 1.24
N PHE A 272 -5.47 -17.08 0.53
CA PHE A 272 -6.19 -15.92 1.02
C PHE A 272 -7.04 -16.26 2.25
N GLY A 273 -7.68 -17.44 2.26
CA GLY A 273 -8.39 -17.96 3.44
C GLY A 273 -7.45 -18.11 4.64
N TRP A 274 -6.27 -18.69 4.41
CA TRP A 274 -5.25 -18.85 5.44
C TRP A 274 -4.74 -17.52 5.98
N TRP A 275 -4.44 -16.57 5.09
CA TRP A 275 -4.02 -15.22 5.49
C TRP A 275 -5.08 -14.52 6.34
N ARG A 276 -6.37 -14.65 6.01
CA ARG A 276 -7.46 -14.11 6.85
C ARG A 276 -7.51 -14.76 8.23
N GLY A 277 -7.24 -16.06 8.34
CA GLY A 277 -7.16 -16.77 9.62
C GLY A 277 -5.95 -16.34 10.45
N ALA A 278 -4.76 -16.29 9.84
CA ALA A 278 -3.54 -15.83 10.51
C ALA A 278 -3.64 -14.35 10.94
N SER A 279 -4.26 -13.50 10.12
CA SER A 279 -4.52 -12.10 10.46
C SER A 279 -5.53 -11.97 11.60
N ALA A 280 -6.60 -12.78 11.59
CA ALA A 280 -7.56 -12.84 12.69
C ALA A 280 -6.90 -13.26 14.01
N LEU A 281 -5.92 -14.17 13.98
CA LEU A 281 -5.13 -14.55 15.16
C LEU A 281 -4.24 -13.40 15.65
N VAL A 282 -3.56 -12.70 14.73
CA VAL A 282 -2.70 -11.54 15.04
C VAL A 282 -3.49 -10.37 15.61
N ASP A 283 -4.68 -10.10 15.09
CA ASP A 283 -5.50 -8.95 15.47
C ASP A 283 -6.51 -9.28 16.59
N ASP A 284 -6.46 -10.49 17.17
CA ASP A 284 -7.38 -10.96 18.22
C ASP A 284 -8.86 -10.81 17.82
N SER A 285 -9.17 -11.23 16.59
CA SER A 285 -10.47 -11.02 15.97
C SER A 285 -11.49 -12.06 16.43
N ALA A 286 -12.70 -11.60 16.78
CA ALA A 286 -13.84 -12.47 17.09
C ALA A 286 -14.24 -13.42 15.93
N TYR A 287 -13.76 -13.17 14.71
CA TYR A 287 -13.99 -14.03 13.55
C TYR A 287 -13.03 -15.21 13.44
N LEU A 288 -11.98 -15.30 14.29
CA LEU A 288 -11.00 -16.37 14.23
C LEU A 288 -11.63 -17.78 14.19
N PRO A 289 -12.63 -18.14 15.04
CA PRO A 289 -13.24 -19.47 14.99
C PRO A 289 -13.85 -19.80 13.62
N PHE A 290 -14.56 -18.84 13.02
CA PHE A 290 -15.13 -18.99 11.68
C PHE A 290 -14.05 -19.17 10.60
N ARG A 291 -12.92 -18.47 10.71
CA ARG A 291 -11.79 -18.64 9.78
C ARG A 291 -11.15 -20.02 9.87
N LEU A 292 -11.05 -20.58 11.08
CA LEU A 292 -10.52 -21.92 11.28
C LEU A 292 -11.48 -22.99 10.71
N GLU A 293 -12.80 -22.79 10.87
CA GLU A 293 -13.82 -23.66 10.26
C GLU A 293 -13.79 -23.63 8.72
N GLU A 294 -13.64 -22.44 8.12
CA GLU A 294 -13.45 -22.28 6.65
C GLU A 294 -12.24 -23.10 6.16
N LEU A 295 -11.12 -23.07 6.90
CA LEU A 295 -9.91 -23.81 6.53
C LEU A 295 -9.98 -25.32 6.75
N ALA A 296 -10.87 -25.78 7.65
CA ALA A 296 -11.09 -27.20 7.90
C ALA A 296 -12.04 -27.86 6.89
N SER A 297 -12.84 -27.05 6.18
CA SER A 297 -13.89 -27.52 5.26
C SER A 297 -13.50 -27.49 3.78
N GLY A 298 -12.41 -26.81 3.42
CA GLY A 298 -11.76 -26.83 2.10
C GLY A 298 -10.58 -27.79 2.07
#